data_AF-A0A0U3P611-F1
#
_entry.id   AF-A0A0U3P611-F1
#
_cell.length_a   1.000
_cell.length_b   1.000
_cell.length_c   1.000
_cell.angle_alpha   90.00
_cell.angle_beta   90.00
_cell.angle_gamma   90.00
#
_symmetry.space_group_name_H-M   'P 1'
#
loop_
_entity.id
_entity.type
_entity.pdbx_description
1 polymer ?
#
loop_
_entity_poly.entity_id
_entity_poly.type
_entity_poly.pdbx_seq_one_letter_code
_entity_poly.pdbx_strand_id
1 'polypeptide(L)'
;MSKVRNGERGRGGVERRLVALGARPRDEGEPGRGWLEEALQAVGARVVSHGGNHRYAAYIVPRTGRRLTATSYPYPKADQGGTAA
;
A
#
# COMPACT_ATOMS: atom_id res chain seq x y z
N MET A 1 -3.26 1.48 -6.35
CA MET A 1 -4.28 2.18 -5.55
C MET A 1 -5.65 1.50 -5.66
N SER A 2 -5.81 0.33 -5.01
CA SER A 2 -7.04 -0.48 -5.14
C SER A 2 -8.26 0.19 -4.48
N LYS A 3 -8.06 0.82 -3.31
CA LYS A 3 -9.13 1.43 -2.52
C LYS A 3 -9.95 2.47 -3.28
N VAL A 4 -9.32 3.33 -4.07
CA VAL A 4 -10.03 4.32 -4.89
C VAL A 4 -10.77 3.65 -6.05
N ARG A 5 -10.09 2.74 -6.77
CA ARG A 5 -10.66 2.02 -7.93
C ARG A 5 -11.93 1.25 -7.57
N ASN A 6 -11.95 0.63 -6.40
CA ASN A 6 -13.05 -0.21 -5.91
C ASN A 6 -14.02 0.53 -4.99
N GLY A 7 -13.80 1.82 -4.73
CA GLY A 7 -14.66 2.60 -3.83
C GLY A 7 -14.58 2.20 -2.35
N GLU A 8 -13.53 1.49 -1.93
CA GLU A 8 -13.37 0.96 -0.57
C GLU A 8 -13.21 2.06 0.49
N ARG A 9 -13.47 1.69 1.76
CA ARG A 9 -13.22 2.54 2.92
C ARG A 9 -11.75 2.94 3.00
N GLY A 10 -11.51 4.22 3.30
CA GLY A 10 -10.17 4.80 3.37
C GLY A 10 -9.67 5.43 2.06
N ARG A 11 -10.48 5.44 1.00
CA ARG A 11 -10.15 6.15 -0.26
C ARG A 11 -10.00 7.67 -0.10
N GLY A 12 -10.74 8.28 0.84
CA GLY A 12 -10.80 9.74 0.98
C GLY A 12 -9.45 10.41 1.29
N GLY A 13 -8.50 9.68 1.90
CA GLY A 13 -7.14 10.22 2.11
C GLY A 13 -6.39 10.42 0.79
N VAL A 14 -6.53 9.50 -0.15
CA VAL A 14 -5.94 9.59 -1.49
C VAL A 14 -6.65 10.66 -2.30
N GLU A 15 -7.99 10.69 -2.27
CA GLU A 15 -8.79 11.68 -3.01
C GLU A 15 -8.42 13.11 -2.60
N ARG A 16 -8.37 13.40 -1.29
CA ARG A 16 -7.93 14.71 -0.79
C ARG A 16 -6.52 15.08 -1.20
N ARG A 17 -5.58 14.12 -1.22
CA ARG A 17 -4.19 14.36 -1.61
C ARG A 17 -4.09 14.70 -3.10
N LEU A 18 -4.83 14.01 -3.96
CA LEU A 18 -4.86 14.28 -5.40
C LEU A 18 -5.48 15.64 -5.69
N VAL A 19 -6.59 15.99 -5.01
CA VAL A 19 -7.20 17.32 -5.13
C VAL A 19 -6.23 18.42 -4.70
N ALA A 20 -5.51 18.24 -3.59
CA ALA A 20 -4.49 19.19 -3.14
C ALA A 20 -3.31 19.33 -4.12
N LEU A 21 -3.11 18.35 -5.02
CA LEU A 21 -2.10 18.38 -6.07
C LEU A 21 -2.63 18.93 -7.41
N GLY A 22 -3.90 19.35 -7.47
CA GLY A 22 -4.51 19.96 -8.66
C GLY A 22 -5.49 19.07 -9.42
N ALA A 23 -5.81 17.87 -8.93
CA ALA A 23 -6.88 17.08 -9.53
C ALA A 23 -8.26 17.67 -9.23
N ARG A 24 -9.23 17.39 -10.11
CA ARG A 24 -10.64 17.74 -9.86
C ARG A 24 -11.20 16.90 -8.69
N PRO A 25 -12.09 17.46 -7.85
CA PRO A 25 -12.85 16.67 -6.89
C PRO A 25 -13.68 15.58 -7.59
N ARG A 26 -13.76 14.38 -6.98
CA ARG A 26 -14.60 13.30 -7.49
C ARG A 26 -16.07 13.59 -7.21
N ASP A 27 -16.93 13.39 -8.19
CA ASP A 27 -18.38 13.57 -7.99
C ASP A 27 -18.97 12.38 -7.22
N GLU A 28 -20.10 12.63 -6.55
CA GLU A 28 -20.82 11.57 -5.85
C GLU A 28 -21.32 10.52 -6.84
N GLY A 29 -21.04 9.24 -6.56
CA GLY A 29 -21.40 8.13 -7.45
C GLY A 29 -20.49 7.92 -8.67
N GLU A 30 -19.55 8.85 -8.94
CA GLU A 30 -18.63 8.70 -10.08
C GLU A 30 -17.76 7.44 -9.93
N PRO A 31 -17.56 6.62 -10.97
CA PRO A 31 -16.71 5.44 -10.91
C PRO A 31 -15.25 5.78 -10.58
N GLY A 32 -14.71 5.23 -9.50
CA GLY A 32 -13.40 5.61 -8.98
C GLY A 32 -12.23 5.21 -9.88
N ARG A 33 -12.43 4.25 -10.80
CA ARG A 33 -11.42 3.89 -11.80
C ARG A 33 -11.19 5.01 -12.81
N GLY A 34 -12.26 5.53 -13.42
CA GLY A 34 -12.18 6.59 -14.42
C GLY A 34 -11.66 7.88 -13.81
N TRP A 35 -12.27 8.29 -12.69
CA TRP A 35 -11.81 9.47 -11.94
C TRP A 35 -10.32 9.39 -11.55
N LEU A 36 -9.84 8.24 -11.08
CA LEU A 36 -8.44 8.09 -10.67
C LEU A 36 -7.48 8.22 -11.86
N GLU A 37 -7.86 7.72 -13.03
CA GLU A 37 -7.04 7.83 -14.23
C GLU A 37 -6.87 9.29 -14.64
N GLU A 38 -7.98 10.04 -14.74
CA GLU A 38 -7.96 11.47 -15.03
C GLU A 38 -7.20 12.27 -13.97
N ALA A 39 -7.44 11.99 -12.69
CA ALA A 39 -6.77 12.68 -11.59
C ALA A 39 -5.25 12.45 -11.61
N LEU A 40 -4.79 11.23 -11.92
CA LEU A 40 -3.35 10.94 -12.03
C LEU A 40 -2.71 11.64 -13.22
N GLN A 41 -3.42 11.74 -14.35
CA GLN A 41 -2.96 12.51 -15.51
C GLN A 41 -2.88 14.00 -15.19
N ALA A 42 -3.91 14.56 -14.55
CA ALA A 42 -3.97 15.99 -14.19
C ALA A 42 -2.83 16.43 -13.27
N VAL A 43 -2.42 15.59 -12.32
CA VAL A 43 -1.30 15.90 -11.40
C VAL A 43 0.07 15.53 -11.97
N GLY A 44 0.14 15.05 -13.22
CA GLY A 44 1.39 14.62 -13.86
C GLY A 44 2.04 13.42 -13.16
N ALA A 45 1.24 12.51 -12.59
CA ALA A 45 1.77 11.37 -11.86
C ALA A 45 2.48 10.40 -12.81
N ARG A 46 3.65 9.90 -12.37
CA ARG A 46 4.40 8.86 -13.06
C ARG A 46 4.42 7.57 -12.26
N VAL A 47 4.44 6.44 -12.97
CA VAL A 47 4.65 5.14 -12.35
C VAL A 47 6.11 5.03 -11.94
N VAL A 48 6.34 4.79 -10.65
CA VAL A 48 7.67 4.49 -10.12
C VAL A 48 7.63 3.08 -9.57
N SER A 49 8.53 2.23 -10.08
CA SER A 49 8.73 0.90 -9.51
C SER A 49 9.46 1.03 -8.17
N HIS A 50 8.86 0.53 -7.09
CA HIS A 50 9.59 0.36 -5.83
C HIS A 50 10.23 -1.03 -5.82
N GLY A 51 11.42 -1.17 -5.24
CA GLY A 51 12.20 -2.41 -5.20
C GLY A 51 11.62 -3.55 -4.34
N GLY A 52 10.29 -3.58 -4.16
CA GLY A 52 9.61 -4.50 -3.25
C GLY A 52 9.59 -4.00 -1.80
N ASN A 53 9.27 -4.91 -0.89
CA ASN A 53 9.20 -4.61 0.55
C ASN A 53 10.59 -4.46 1.15
N HIS A 54 10.79 -3.44 2.00
CA HIS A 54 11.98 -3.33 2.82
C HIS A 54 12.11 -4.56 3.73
N ARG A 55 13.26 -5.26 3.65
CA ARG A 55 13.58 -6.37 4.56
C ARG A 55 14.15 -5.79 5.84
N TYR A 56 13.39 -5.81 6.93
CA TYR A 56 13.86 -5.41 8.25
C TYR A 56 14.76 -6.51 8.84
N ALA A 57 16.03 -6.52 8.45
CA ALA A 57 17.07 -7.24 9.18
C ALA A 57 18.07 -6.21 9.72
N ALA A 58 17.63 -5.40 10.68
CA ALA A 58 18.54 -4.51 11.39
C ALA A 58 19.28 -5.34 12.45
N TYR A 59 20.61 -5.32 12.39
CA TYR A 59 21.48 -6.02 13.34
C TYR A 59 21.46 -5.31 14.71
N ILE A 60 21.30 -6.08 15.79
CA ILE A 60 21.54 -5.61 17.18
C ILE A 60 23.03 -5.84 17.59
N VAL A 61 23.82 -6.58 16.79
CA VAL A 61 25.21 -6.99 17.10
C VAL A 61 26.16 -6.94 15.88
N PRO A 62 27.49 -6.89 16.07
CA PRO A 62 28.49 -6.67 15.01
C PRO A 62 28.46 -7.68 13.84
N ARG A 63 28.79 -7.18 12.63
CA ARG A 63 28.67 -7.88 11.33
C ARG A 63 29.64 -9.04 11.09
N THR A 64 30.68 -9.20 11.90
CA THR A 64 31.87 -9.99 11.52
C THR A 64 31.74 -11.52 11.61
N GLY A 65 30.57 -12.08 11.96
CA GLY A 65 30.50 -13.51 12.30
C GLY A 65 29.33 -14.34 11.76
N ARG A 66 28.34 -13.80 11.04
CA ARG A 66 27.17 -14.61 10.65
C ARG A 66 26.60 -14.28 9.27
N ARG A 67 26.70 -15.26 8.37
CA ARG A 67 25.89 -15.35 7.15
C ARG A 67 24.46 -15.70 7.56
N LEU A 68 23.53 -14.76 7.38
CA LEU A 68 22.11 -15.02 7.63
C LEU A 68 21.57 -15.87 6.48
N THR A 69 21.19 -17.11 6.78
CA THR A 69 20.32 -17.88 5.91
C THR A 69 18.91 -17.34 6.09
N ALA A 70 18.30 -16.82 5.03
CA ALA A 70 16.91 -16.38 5.09
C ALA A 70 16.01 -17.61 5.30
N THR A 71 15.62 -17.87 6.54
CA THR A 71 14.68 -18.96 6.83
C THR A 71 13.27 -18.50 6.45
N SER A 72 12.67 -19.19 5.48
CA SER A 72 11.29 -18.98 5.06
C SER A 72 10.34 -19.64 6.08
N TYR A 73 10.20 -19.06 7.27
CA TYR A 73 9.06 -19.41 8.11
C TYR A 73 7.79 -18.79 7.50
N PRO A 74 6.66 -19.53 7.48
CA PRO A 74 5.38 -18.97 7.06
C PRO A 74 5.06 -17.74 7.92
N TYR A 75 4.65 -16.67 7.25
CA TYR A 75 4.27 -15.40 7.87
C TYR A 75 3.11 -15.68 8.84
N PRO A 76 3.22 -15.35 10.15
CA PRO A 76 2.21 -15.71 11.13
C PRO A 76 0.97 -14.83 10.93
N LYS A 77 0.06 -15.28 10.08
CA LYS A 77 -1.34 -14.88 10.16
C LYS A 77 -1.96 -15.84 11.17
N ALA A 78 -2.14 -15.37 12.39
CA ALA A 78 -2.66 -16.17 13.47
C ALA A 78 -4.02 -16.79 13.09
N ASP A 79 -4.13 -18.10 13.22
CA ASP A 79 -5.39 -18.80 13.41
C ASP A 79 -5.88 -18.46 14.82
N GLN A 80 -6.37 -17.24 15.03
CA GLN A 80 -7.18 -16.93 16.21
C GLN A 80 -8.59 -17.43 15.97
N GLY A 81 -8.79 -18.71 16.29
CA GLY A 81 -10.08 -19.39 16.30
C GLY A 81 -10.07 -20.55 17.28
N GLY A 82 -9.51 -20.33 18.48
CA GLY A 82 -9.66 -21.25 19.59
C GLY A 82 -11.02 -21.05 20.25
N THR A 83 -11.86 -22.09 20.22
CA THR A 83 -12.67 -22.46 21.38
C THR A 83 -12.65 -23.97 21.48
N ALA A 84 -11.85 -24.44 22.43
CA ALA A 84 -12.06 -25.73 23.07
C ALA A 84 -13.37 -25.70 23.84
N ALA A 85 -14.11 -26.80 23.77
CA ALA A 85 -15.00 -27.30 24.81
C ALA A 85 -14.82 -28.82 24.85
#